data_AF-A0A2D9CAD6-F1
#
_entry.id   AF-A0A2D9CAD6-F1
#
_cell.length_a   1.000
_cell.length_b   1.000
_cell.length_c   1.000
_cell.angle_alpha   90.00
_cell.angle_beta   90.00
_cell.angle_gamma   90.00
#
_symmetry.space_group_name_H-M   'P 1'
#
loop_
_entity.id
_entity.type
_entity.pdbx_description
1 polymer ?
#
loop_
_entity_poly.entity_id
_entity_poly.type
_entity_poly.pdbx_seq_one_letter_code
_entity_poly.pdbx_strand_id
1 'polypeptide(L)' 'MAWEKVVLKIDNQDVHGMFNGKELNMPVCDIKDTIKVNGKIMKVMSSVIDTRDNIIKVKLAKASESKGEKSDGKSTKG' A
#
# COMPACT_ATOMS: atom_id res chain seq x y z
N MET A 1 16.95 6.74 0.01
CA MET A 1 15.89 5.72 -0.12
C MET A 1 15.56 5.63 -1.60
N ALA A 2 15.50 4.43 -2.15
CA ALA A 2 15.31 4.19 -3.57
C ALA A 2 13.85 3.86 -3.86
N TRP A 3 13.34 4.30 -5.00
CA TRP A 3 12.01 3.92 -5.47
C TRP A 3 11.99 2.43 -5.78
N GLU A 4 11.06 1.71 -5.16
CA GLU A 4 10.80 0.30 -5.40
C GLU A 4 9.46 0.12 -6.14
N LYS A 5 9.46 -0.75 -7.14
CA LYS A 5 8.23 -1.12 -7.83
C LYS A 5 7.42 -2.06 -6.94
N VAL A 6 6.20 -1.68 -6.61
CA VAL A 6 5.28 -2.43 -5.76
C VAL A 6 3.99 -2.73 -6.49
N VAL A 7 3.38 -3.87 -6.16
CA VAL A 7 2.03 -4.21 -6.59
C VAL A 7 1.05 -3.83 -5.47
N LEU A 8 0.05 -3.06 -5.85
CA LEU A 8 -1.01 -2.55 -5.01
C LEU A 8 -2.29 -3.30 -5.35
N LYS A 9 -3.01 -3.77 -4.34
CA LYS A 9 -4.30 -4.40 -4.58
C LYS A 9 -5.42 -3.42 -4.22
N ILE A 10 -6.06 -2.87 -5.25
CA ILE A 10 -7.12 -1.86 -5.13
C ILE A 10 -8.34 -2.41 -5.83
N ASP A 11 -9.45 -2.56 -5.09
CA ASP A 11 -10.75 -3.03 -5.62
C ASP A 11 -10.64 -4.24 -6.56
N ASN A 12 -9.89 -5.26 -6.11
CA ASN A 12 -9.61 -6.51 -6.84
C ASN A 12 -8.75 -6.37 -8.11
N GLN A 13 -8.20 -5.18 -8.39
CA GLN A 13 -7.20 -4.95 -9.42
C GLN A 13 -5.79 -4.89 -8.84
N ASP A 14 -4.83 -5.46 -9.57
CA ASP A 14 -3.41 -5.33 -9.30
C ASP A 14 -2.88 -4.07 -10.03
N VAL A 15 -2.66 -3.01 -9.26
CA VAL A 15 -2.13 -1.74 -9.74
C VAL A 15 -0.64 -1.69 -9.47
N HIS A 16 0.16 -1.30 -10.46
CA HIS A 16 1.60 -1.18 -10.29
C HIS A 16 1.95 0.27 -9.90
N GLY A 17 2.70 0.41 -8.82
CA GLY A 17 3.16 1.70 -8.32
C GLY A 17 4.63 1.69 -7.94
N MET A 18 5.15 2.88 -7.64
CA MET A 18 6.50 3.14 -7.16
C MET A 18 6.43 3.64 -5.72
N PHE A 19 6.95 2.88 -4.77
CA PHE A 19 7.00 3.23 -3.36
C PHE A 19 8.41 3.69 -2.98
N ASN A 20 8.53 4.70 -2.12
CA ASN A 20 9.82 5.23 -1.65
C ASN A 20 9.90 5.24 -0.12
N GLY A 21 9.24 4.28 0.55
CA GLY A 21 9.22 4.16 2.01
C GLY A 21 8.20 5.06 2.73
N LYS A 22 7.82 6.20 2.13
CA LYS A 22 6.82 7.15 2.67
C LYS A 22 5.83 7.67 1.64
N GLU A 23 6.21 7.62 0.37
CA GLU A 23 5.44 8.12 -0.75
C GLU A 23 5.24 6.99 -1.74
N LEU A 24 4.05 6.94 -2.32
CA LEU A 24 3.64 5.98 -3.33
C LEU A 24 3.12 6.74 -4.54
N ASN A 25 3.70 6.47 -5.69
CA ASN A 25 3.26 7.01 -6.98
C ASN A 25 2.62 5.88 -7.78
N MET A 26 1.38 6.07 -8.19
CA MET A 26 0.62 5.10 -8.99
C MET A 26 -0.28 5.86 -9.97
N PRO A 27 -0.78 5.23 -11.04
CA PRO A 27 -1.81 5.85 -11.87
C PRO A 27 -3.02 6.27 -11.03
N VAL A 28 -3.72 7.33 -11.46
CA VAL A 28 -4.94 7.78 -10.78
C VAL A 28 -5.97 6.65 -10.75
N CYS A 29 -6.27 6.17 -9.56
CA CYS A 29 -7.29 5.17 -9.27
C CYS A 29 -8.06 5.57 -8.01
N ASP A 30 -9.23 4.97 -7.84
CA ASP A 30 -10.06 5.17 -6.66
C ASP A 30 -9.42 4.47 -5.46
N ILE A 31 -8.75 5.24 -4.59
CA ILE A 31 -8.12 4.73 -3.37
C ILE A 31 -8.98 5.04 -2.15
N LYS A 32 -9.09 4.04 -1.26
CA LYS A 32 -9.71 4.20 0.05
C LYS A 32 -8.70 4.72 1.07
N ASP A 33 -9.15 4.98 2.30
CA ASP A 33 -8.29 5.35 3.44
C ASP A 33 -7.13 4.38 3.72
N THR A 34 -7.26 3.13 3.29
CA THR A 34 -6.22 2.10 3.44
C THR A 34 -5.96 1.40 2.11
N ILE A 35 -4.69 1.19 1.80
CA ILE A 35 -4.26 0.48 0.59
C ILE A 35 -3.36 -0.70 0.95
N LYS A 36 -3.42 -1.77 0.17
CA LYS A 36 -2.56 -2.95 0.37
C LYS A 36 -1.36 -2.86 -0.55
N VAL A 37 -0.20 -2.47 -0.01
CA VAL A 37 1.07 -2.37 -0.72
C VAL A 37 1.88 -3.64 -0.47
N ASN A 38 2.16 -4.42 -1.51
CA ASN A 38 2.96 -5.65 -1.40
C ASN A 38 2.49 -6.60 -0.28
N GLY A 39 1.17 -6.79 -0.17
CA GLY A 39 0.58 -7.63 0.88
C GLY A 39 0.38 -6.94 2.24
N LYS A 40 0.96 -5.77 2.48
CA LYS A 40 0.85 -5.01 3.73
C LYS A 40 -0.22 -3.92 3.63
N ILE A 41 -1.12 -3.87 4.60
CA ILE A 41 -2.13 -2.81 4.69
C ILE A 41 -1.45 -1.56 5.25
N MET A 42 -1.47 -0.48 4.48
CA MET A 42 -0.94 0.82 4.85
C MET A 42 -2.05 1.87 4.84
N LYS A 43 -1.99 2.81 5.79
CA LYS A 43 -2.94 3.92 5.86
C LYS A 43 -2.49 5.07 4.96
N VAL A 44 -3.41 5.56 4.15
CA VAL A 44 -3.24 6.78 3.36
C VAL A 44 -3.30 7.98 4.30
N MET A 45 -2.24 8.78 4.34
CA MET A 45 -2.23 10.05 5.08
C MET A 45 -2.79 11.18 4.22
N SER A 46 -2.34 11.25 2.98
CA SER A 46 -2.75 12.28 2.04
C SER A 46 -2.52 11.77 0.63
N SER A 47 -3.34 12.22 -0.29
CA SER A 47 -3.22 11.89 -1.70
C SER A 47 -3.31 13.15 -2.52
N VAL A 48 -2.34 13.35 -3.42
CA VAL A 48 -2.30 14.49 -4.34
C VAL A 48 -2.37 13.93 -5.74
N ILE A 49 -3.39 14.32 -6.48
CA ILE A 49 -3.55 13.95 -7.88
C ILE A 49 -2.72 14.93 -8.72
N ASP A 50 -1.81 14.38 -9.51
CA ASP A 50 -1.02 15.12 -10.48
C ASP A 50 -1.68 14.97 -11.86
N THR A 51 -2.46 15.99 -12.23
CA THR A 51 -3.25 15.99 -13.48
C THR A 51 -2.40 16.12 -14.73
N ARG A 52 -1.10 16.45 -14.61
CA ARG A 52 -0.18 16.52 -15.76
C ARG A 52 0.26 15.14 -16.23
N ASP A 53 0.56 14.25 -15.27
CA ASP A 53 1.07 12.90 -15.53
C ASP A 53 0.00 11.80 -15.34
N ASN A 54 -1.23 12.15 -14.95
CA ASN A 54 -2.29 11.19 -14.57
C ASN A 54 -1.82 10.19 -13.49
N ILE A 55 -0.99 10.67 -12.57
CA ILE A 55 -0.53 9.91 -11.41
C ILE A 55 -1.09 10.48 -10.12
N ILE A 56 -1.33 9.62 -9.14
CA ILE A 56 -1.67 10.01 -7.78
C ILE A 56 -0.46 9.73 -6.87
N LYS A 57 -0.03 10.77 -6.16
CA LYS A 57 1.04 10.75 -5.17
C LYS A 57 0.40 10.57 -3.81
N VAL A 58 0.50 9.37 -3.28
CA VAL A 58 -0.11 8.95 -2.03
C VAL A 58 0.97 8.92 -0.96
N LYS A 59 0.86 9.80 0.03
CA LYS A 59 1.70 9.76 1.22
C LYS A 59 1.13 8.73 2.17
N LEU A 60 1.93 7.71 2.46
CA LEU A 60 1.55 6.63 3.36
C LEU A 60 2.14 6.93 4.74
N ALA A 61 1.37 6.67 5.78
CA ALA A 61 1.95 6.60 7.12
C ALA A 61 2.98 5.48 7.11
N LYS A 62 4.10 5.63 7.86
CA LYS A 62 4.93 4.48 8.21
C LYS A 62 3.96 3.40 8.67
N ALA A 63 4.01 2.22 8.06
CA ALA A 63 3.20 1.10 8.50
C ALA A 63 3.44 0.96 10.00
N SER A 64 2.49 1.41 10.82
CA SER A 64 2.37 0.91 12.18
C SER A 64 2.37 -0.58 11.97
N GLU A 65 3.37 -1.27 12.51
CA GLU A 65 3.42 -2.73 12.50
C GLU A 65 1.99 -3.19 12.77
N SER A 66 1.34 -3.74 11.76
CA SER A 66 0.02 -4.30 11.95
C SER A 66 0.25 -5.43 12.92
N LYS A 67 0.00 -5.14 14.20
CA LYS A 67 -0.20 -6.10 15.27
C LYS A 67 -1.39 -6.94 14.80
N GLY A 68 -1.03 -7.95 14.02
CA GLY A 68 -1.89 -8.87 13.30
C GLY A 68 -1.18 -10.20 13.22
N GLU A 69 -0.65 -10.61 14.36
CA GLU A 69 -0.45 -11.99 14.75
C GLU A 69 -1.76 -12.75 14.47
N LYS A 70 -1.80 -13.43 13.34
CA LYS A 70 -2.49 -14.71 13.14
C LYS A 70 -1.70 -15.50 12.10
N SER A 71 -0.46 -15.87 12.44
CA SER A 71 0.04 -17.15 11.97
C SER A 71 -0.83 -18.19 12.67
N ASP A 72 -1.69 -18.82 11.90
CA ASP A 72 -2.60 -19.87 12.33
C ASP A 72 -1.81 -20.89 13.17
N GLY A 73 -2.02 -20.84 14.49
CA GLY A 73 -1.42 -21.74 15.43
C GLY A 73 -2.06 -23.11 15.26
N LYS A 74 -1.52 -23.92 14.36
CA LYS A 74 -1.70 -25.38 14.44
C LYS A 74 -0.42 -26.02 14.96
N SER A 75 -0.17 -25.82 16.25
CA SER A 75 0.61 -26.77 17.04
C SER A 75 -0.34 -27.45 18.02
N THR A 76 -1.17 -28.34 17.50
CA THR A 76 -1.82 -29.34 18.35
C THR A 76 -0.77 -30.40 18.66
N LYS A 77 -0.12 -30.26 19.81
CA LYS A 77 0.66 -31.31 20.44
C LYS A 77 -0.33 -32.37 20.94
N GLY A 78 -0.28 -33.57 20.34
CA GLY A 78 -0.91 -34.80 20.83
C GLY A 78 0.19 -35.81 21.14
#